data_AF-A0A8H8QUT7-F1
#
_entry.id   AF-A0A8H8QUT7-F1
#
_cell.length_a   1.000
_cell.length_b   1.000
_cell.length_c   1.000
_cell.angle_alpha   90.00
_cell.angle_beta   90.00
_cell.angle_gamma   90.00
#
_symmetry.space_group_name_H-M   'P 1'
#
loop_
_entity.id
_entity.type
_entity.pdbx_description
1 polymer ?
#
loop_
_entity_poly.entity_id
_entity_poly.type
_entity_poly.pdbx_seq_one_letter_code
_entity_poly.pdbx_strand_id
1 'polypeptide(L)'
;MAVAKASTRRTNCAILRKNNKPDYKQPSAYRPISLLNCLGKVSKRILAKQLAYLAETTLNLLHPSQIGGRLKKSAIDAGAMLADYVHTNRLRNKIT
;
A
#
# COMPACT_ATOMS: atom_id res chain seq x y z
N MET A 1 -37.64 -14.63 16.02
CA MET A 1 -36.94 -14.20 14.79
C MET A 1 -35.59 -13.62 15.19
N ALA A 2 -34.50 -14.40 15.08
CA ALA A 2 -33.18 -13.97 15.54
C ALA A 2 -32.62 -12.91 14.56
N VAL A 3 -32.47 -11.68 15.03
CA VAL A 3 -31.78 -10.63 14.26
C VAL A 3 -30.30 -10.99 14.18
N ALA A 4 -29.85 -11.46 13.02
CA ALA A 4 -28.44 -11.69 12.75
C ALA A 4 -27.70 -10.34 12.79
N LYS A 5 -26.97 -10.09 13.88
CA LYS A 5 -26.13 -8.90 14.03
C LYS A 5 -25.09 -8.91 12.91
N ALA A 6 -25.16 -7.97 11.98
CA ALA A 6 -24.18 -7.82 10.90
C ALA A 6 -22.81 -7.43 11.50
N SER A 7 -21.99 -8.43 11.82
CA SER A 7 -20.65 -8.22 12.37
C SER A 7 -19.69 -7.84 11.24
N THR A 8 -19.24 -6.59 11.23
CA THR A 8 -18.22 -6.06 10.30
C THR A 8 -16.83 -6.70 10.49
N ARG A 9 -16.67 -7.56 11.51
CA ARG A 9 -15.39 -8.20 11.86
C ARG A 9 -15.18 -9.56 11.18
N ARG A 10 -16.20 -10.13 10.52
CA ARG A 10 -16.07 -11.42 9.82
C ARG A 10 -15.47 -11.23 8.43
N THR A 11 -14.45 -12.03 8.11
CA THR A 11 -13.76 -12.02 6.83
C THR A 11 -13.44 -13.45 6.40
N ASN A 12 -13.51 -13.75 5.10
CA ASN A 12 -13.07 -15.03 4.57
C ASN A 12 -11.63 -14.91 4.06
N CYS A 13 -10.76 -15.87 4.34
CA CYS A 13 -9.39 -15.85 3.85
C CYS A 13 -9.28 -16.62 2.53
N ALA A 14 -8.80 -15.96 1.48
CA ALA A 14 -8.39 -16.61 0.23
C ALA A 14 -6.88 -16.74 0.19
N ILE A 15 -6.36 -17.92 -0.13
CA ILE A 15 -4.92 -18.19 -0.19
C ILE A 15 -4.48 -18.18 -1.65
N LEU A 16 -3.65 -17.20 -2.03
CA LEU A 16 -3.09 -17.11 -3.38
C LEU A 16 -1.67 -17.66 -3.44
N ARG A 17 -1.34 -18.38 -4.51
CA ARG A 17 0.04 -18.83 -4.78
C ARG A 17 0.86 -17.67 -5.35
N LYS A 18 2.09 -17.50 -4.85
CA LYS A 18 3.08 -16.61 -5.47
C LYS A 18 3.63 -17.30 -6.72
N ASN A 19 3.87 -16.55 -7.80
CA ASN A 19 4.52 -17.08 -8.99
C ASN A 19 6.01 -17.36 -8.71
N ASN A 20 6.59 -18.31 -9.45
CA ASN A 20 8.02 -18.62 -9.47
C ASN A 20 8.61 -18.94 -8.08
N LYS A 21 7.92 -19.80 -7.32
CA LYS A 21 8.45 -20.31 -6.04
C LYS A 21 8.99 -21.72 -6.21
N PRO A 22 10.17 -22.03 -5.63
CA PRO A 22 10.84 -23.32 -5.84
C PRO A 22 10.10 -24.47 -5.15
N ASP A 23 9.44 -24.21 -4.01
CA ASP A 23 8.67 -25.20 -3.26
C ASP A 23 7.36 -24.60 -2.74
N TYR A 24 6.24 -25.26 -3.07
CA TYR A 24 4.89 -24.89 -2.62
C TYR A 24 4.44 -25.66 -1.37
N LYS A 25 5.31 -26.47 -0.76
CA LYS A 25 5.08 -26.98 0.59
C LYS A 25 5.35 -25.92 1.66
N GLN A 26 6.16 -24.91 1.33
CA GLN A 26 6.50 -23.83 2.24
C GLN A 26 5.39 -22.76 2.29
N PRO A 27 4.98 -22.29 3.48
CA PRO A 27 3.96 -21.24 3.62
C PRO A 27 4.42 -19.91 2.99
N SER A 28 5.73 -19.69 2.86
CA SER A 28 6.33 -18.52 2.20
C SER A 28 5.97 -18.42 0.70
N ALA A 29 5.52 -19.51 0.08
CA ALA A 29 5.08 -19.55 -1.31
C ALA A 29 3.66 -19.02 -1.54
N TYR A 30 2.93 -18.69 -0.47
CA TYR A 30 1.55 -18.20 -0.55
C TYR A 30 1.39 -16.76 -0.04
N ARG A 31 0.28 -16.12 -0.42
CA ARG A 31 -0.21 -14.81 0.05
C ARG A 31 -1.66 -14.98 0.51
N PRO A 32 -1.92 -15.06 1.83
CA PRO A 32 -3.28 -15.00 2.34
C PRO A 32 -3.86 -13.59 2.16
N ILE A 33 -5.10 -13.49 1.69
CA ILE A 33 -5.85 -12.24 1.53
C ILE A 33 -7.17 -12.38 2.29
N SER A 34 -7.39 -11.49 3.26
CA SER A 34 -8.66 -11.38 3.97
C SER A 34 -9.69 -10.63 3.13
N LEU A 35 -10.72 -11.33 2.69
CA LEU A 35 -11.87 -10.80 1.97
C LEU A 35 -12.91 -10.30 2.97
N LEU A 36 -12.95 -8.97 3.13
CA LEU A 36 -13.96 -8.27 3.90
C LEU A 36 -15.34 -8.39 3.22
N ASN A 37 -16.39 -8.45 4.03
CA ASN A 37 -17.75 -8.27 3.53
C ASN A 37 -17.93 -6.85 2.94
N CYS A 38 -19.01 -6.63 2.19
CA CYS A 38 -19.24 -5.36 1.49
C CYS A 38 -19.21 -4.15 2.44
N LEU A 39 -19.82 -4.26 3.62
CA LEU A 39 -19.82 -3.19 4.63
C LEU A 39 -18.42 -2.90 5.18
N GLY A 40 -17.61 -3.94 5.42
CA GLY A 40 -16.20 -3.83 5.82
C GLY A 40 -15.32 -3.18 4.75
N LYS A 41 -15.60 -3.45 3.47
CA LYS A 41 -14.91 -2.78 2.34
C LYS A 41 -15.25 -1.29 2.28
N VAL A 42 -16.52 -0.93 2.45
CA VAL A 42 -16.97 0.47 2.43
C VAL A 42 -16.37 1.26 3.58
N SER A 43 -16.47 0.74 4.81
CA SER A 43 -15.89 1.38 6.00
C SER A 43 -14.37 1.56 5.88
N LYS A 44 -13.64 0.52 5.45
CA LYS A 44 -12.20 0.62 5.18
C LYS A 44 -11.88 1.68 4.12
N ARG A 45 -12.69 1.79 3.06
CA ARG A 45 -12.49 2.79 2.01
C ARG A 45 -12.68 4.22 2.53
N ILE A 46 -13.66 4.45 3.40
CA ILE A 46 -13.90 5.78 4.02
C ILE A 46 -12.69 6.16 4.87
N LEU A 47 -12.24 5.27 5.76
CA LEU A 47 -11.07 5.50 6.61
C LEU A 47 -9.80 5.72 5.79
N ALA A 48 -9.56 4.90 4.77
CA ALA A 48 -8.38 5.04 3.91
C ALA A 48 -8.34 6.40 3.18
N LYS A 49 -9.50 6.91 2.73
CA LYS A 49 -9.58 8.24 2.11
C LYS A 49 -9.25 9.36 3.11
N GLN A 50 -9.78 9.27 4.33
CA GLN A 50 -9.51 10.26 5.37
C GLN A 50 -8.03 10.26 5.77
N LEU A 51 -7.44 9.08 5.99
CA LEU A 51 -6.01 8.95 6.30
C LEU A 51 -5.13 9.46 5.16
N ALA A 52 -5.49 9.15 3.91
CA ALA A 52 -4.76 9.66 2.74
C ALA A 52 -4.84 11.19 2.62
N TYR A 53 -5.96 11.81 2.99
CA TYR A 53 -6.06 13.27 3.02
C TYR A 53 -5.17 13.88 4.11
N LEU A 54 -5.24 13.35 5.34
CA LEU A 54 -4.42 13.81 6.46
C LEU A 54 -2.91 13.63 6.20
N ALA A 55 -2.54 12.55 5.53
CA ALA A 55 -1.17 12.29 5.07
C ALA A 55 -0.58 13.41 4.19
N GLU A 56 -1.42 14.06 3.38
CA GLU A 56 -0.97 15.12 2.47
C GLU A 56 -1.10 16.53 3.07
N THR A 57 -2.07 16.76 3.96
CA THR A 57 -2.33 18.08 4.53
C THR A 57 -1.55 18.37 5.81
N THR A 58 -1.17 17.33 6.56
CA THR A 58 -0.44 17.49 7.82
C THR A 58 1.05 17.70 7.53
N LEU A 59 1.58 18.85 7.92
CA LEU A 59 2.99 19.19 7.71
C LEU A 59 3.91 18.17 8.40
N ASN A 60 4.95 17.71 7.70
CA ASN A 60 6.00 16.81 8.21
C ASN A 60 5.53 15.42 8.70
N LEU A 61 4.33 14.96 8.34
CA LEU A 61 3.87 13.64 8.75
C LEU A 61 4.58 12.50 7.98
N LEU A 62 4.91 12.72 6.70
CA LEU A 62 5.56 11.76 5.81
C LEU A 62 6.77 12.40 5.16
N HIS A 63 7.83 11.60 4.95
CA HIS A 63 9.03 12.08 4.27
C HIS A 63 8.72 12.47 2.80
N PRO A 64 9.27 13.58 2.27
CA PRO A 64 8.99 14.01 0.89
C PRO A 64 9.36 12.98 -0.19
N SER A 65 10.36 12.12 0.06
CA SER A 65 10.74 11.04 -0.87
C SER A 65 9.92 9.76 -0.73
N GLN A 66 9.01 9.69 0.25
CA GLN A 66 8.11 8.55 0.38
C GLN A 66 6.98 8.70 -0.66
N ILE A 67 7.01 7.88 -1.70
CA ILE A 67 6.04 7.92 -2.82
C ILE A 67 5.01 6.79 -2.73
N GLY A 68 5.40 5.64 -2.17
CA GLY A 68 4.53 4.47 -2.07
C GLY A 68 3.28 4.72 -1.23
N GLY A 69 2.12 4.33 -1.75
CA GLY A 69 0.84 4.39 -1.03
C GLY A 69 0.28 5.79 -0.79
N ARG A 70 0.91 6.84 -1.32
CA ARG A 70 0.43 8.23 -1.23
C ARG A 70 -0.58 8.56 -2.32
N LEU A 71 -1.44 9.53 -2.02
CA LEU A 71 -2.42 10.00 -2.98
C LEU A 71 -1.72 10.81 -4.08
N LYS A 72 -2.11 10.60 -5.35
CA LYS A 72 -1.51 11.28 -6.53
C LYS A 72 0.00 11.11 -6.68
N LYS A 73 0.55 10.01 -6.16
CA LYS A 73 1.97 9.63 -6.28
C LYS A 73 2.06 8.24 -6.87
N SER A 74 2.93 8.06 -7.85
CA SER A 74 3.06 6.85 -8.66
C SER A 74 4.51 6.38 -8.72
N ALA A 75 4.73 5.15 -9.22
CA ALA A 75 6.09 4.64 -9.43
C ALA A 75 6.89 5.49 -10.44
N ILE A 76 6.21 6.20 -11.35
CA ILE A 76 6.84 7.11 -12.31
C ILE A 76 7.43 8.31 -11.58
N ASP A 77 6.71 8.87 -10.61
CA ASP A 77 7.21 9.99 -9.79
C ASP A 77 8.47 9.59 -9.02
N ALA A 78 8.50 8.36 -8.48
CA ALA A 78 9.70 7.83 -7.82
C ALA A 78 10.88 7.70 -8.79
N GLY A 79 10.63 7.24 -10.02
CA GLY A 79 11.66 7.15 -11.07
C GLY A 79 12.19 8.53 -11.49
N ALA A 80 11.31 9.51 -11.66
CA ALA A 80 11.67 10.88 -11.97
C ALA A 80 12.51 11.51 -10.85
N MET A 81 12.11 11.32 -9.60
CA MET A 81 12.88 11.77 -8.43
C MET A 81 14.27 11.15 -8.37
N LEU A 82 14.40 9.86 -8.70
CA LEU A 82 15.70 9.19 -8.76
C LEU A 82 16.58 9.75 -9.87
N ALA A 83 16.04 9.96 -11.07
CA ALA A 83 16.77 10.51 -12.20
C ALA A 83 17.26 11.94 -11.90
N ASP A 84 16.40 12.77 -11.34
CA ASP A 84 16.74 14.13 -10.91
C ASP A 84 17.82 14.15 -9.83
N TYR A 85 17.72 13.24 -8.85
CA TYR A 85 18.74 13.07 -7.82
C TYR A 85 20.10 12.71 -8.44
N VAL A 86 20.14 11.73 -9.35
CA VAL A 86 21.39 11.32 -10.01
C VAL A 86 21.96 12.47 -10.85
N HIS A 87 21.11 13.15 -11.63
CA HIS A 87 21.53 14.28 -12.46
C HIS A 87 22.13 15.42 -11.62
N THR A 88 21.42 15.82 -10.58
CA THR A 88 21.85 16.90 -9.67
C THR A 88 23.16 16.56 -8.96
N ASN A 89 23.34 15.31 -8.54
CA ASN A 89 24.57 14.92 -7.85
C ASN A 89 25.78 14.76 -8.79
N ARG A 90 25.55 14.38 -10.05
CA ARG A 90 26.60 14.42 -11.08
C ARG A 90 27.07 15.85 -11.33
N LEU A 91 26.15 16.81 -11.46
CA LEU A 91 26.50 18.23 -11.61
C LEU A 91 27.28 18.77 -10.41
N ARG A 92 27.03 18.24 -9.21
CA ARG A 92 27.72 18.64 -7.98
C ARG A 92 29.07 17.95 -7.77
N ASN A 93 29.53 17.09 -8.69
CA ASN A 93 30.75 16.27 -8.55
C ASN A 93 30.80 15.48 -7.22
N LYS A 94 29.65 15.11 -6.66
CA LYS A 94 29.54 14.40 -5.36
C LYS A 94 29.41 12.88 -5.49
N ILE A 95 29.18 12.39 -6.70
CA ILE A 95 29.18 10.95 -7.01
C ILE A 95 30.38 10.71 -7.92
N THR A 96 31.53 10.43 -7.30
CA THR A 96 32.69 9.77 -7.89
C THR A 96 33.04 8.61 -6.97
#